data_AF-A0AAD9CRZ4-F1
#
_entry.id   AF-A0AAD9CRZ4-F1
#
_cell.length_a   1.000
_cell.length_b   1.000
_cell.length_c   1.000
_cell.angle_alpha   90.00
_cell.angle_beta   90.00
_cell.angle_gamma   90.00
#
_symmetry.space_group_name_H-M   'P 1'
#
loop_
_entity.id
_entity.type
_entity.pdbx_description
1 polymer ?
#
loop_
_entity_poly.entity_id
_entity_poly.type
_entity_poly.pdbx_seq_one_letter_code
_entity_poly.pdbx_strand_id
1 'polypeptide(L)'
;MYNVTNNVTYNVTNNVTNNVTYNVTNNVTNNVTNNVTYNVTNNVTYNVTYNVTYNVTYNVTYNVTNNVTYNEGEGTFNRAKLLNVGYAEALKDYDYDCFVFSDVDLIPMDDRNTYSCFSQPRHLSVAVDKFRFRLPYTQCFGGVSSMNKEQFLKINGFPNNYWGWGGEDDDIFRRFSYKGMSISRPSGEIGKYRMIRHNRDKKNEPNPQRFSRIAHTLKTMSSDGISSLSYSLVKKEKLDLYTRIHVDVGGP
;
A
#
# COMPACT_ATOMS: atom_id res chain seq x y z
N MET A 1 47.24 -21.49 -59.42
CA MET A 1 45.97 -21.79 -58.69
C MET A 1 46.03 -21.41 -57.21
N TYR A 2 47.13 -21.64 -56.47
CA TYR A 2 47.22 -21.39 -55.02
C TYR A 2 46.98 -19.92 -54.58
N ASN A 3 47.46 -18.94 -55.36
CA ASN A 3 47.35 -17.51 -55.02
C ASN A 3 45.95 -16.92 -55.24
N VAL A 4 45.18 -17.45 -56.19
CA VAL A 4 43.83 -16.92 -56.50
C VAL A 4 42.85 -17.37 -55.43
N THR A 5 42.92 -18.64 -55.01
CA THR A 5 42.04 -19.20 -53.98
C THR A 5 42.26 -18.51 -52.63
N ASN A 6 43.51 -18.27 -52.22
CA ASN A 6 43.78 -17.57 -50.95
C ASN A 6 43.31 -16.11 -50.95
N ASN A 7 43.46 -15.40 -52.06
CA ASN A 7 43.00 -14.00 -52.16
C ASN A 7 41.47 -13.91 -52.18
N VAL A 8 40.80 -14.84 -52.87
CA VAL A 8 39.34 -14.89 -52.90
C VAL A 8 38.79 -15.28 -51.53
N THR A 9 39.35 -16.30 -50.87
CA THR A 9 38.93 -16.68 -49.51
C THR A 9 39.16 -15.54 -48.52
N TYR A 10 40.33 -14.90 -48.54
CA TYR A 10 40.61 -13.78 -47.64
C TYR A 10 39.65 -12.60 -47.86
N ASN A 11 39.44 -12.19 -49.11
CA ASN A 11 38.56 -11.06 -49.41
C ASN A 11 37.09 -11.37 -49.12
N VAL A 12 36.62 -12.58 -49.43
CA VAL A 12 35.25 -13.00 -49.14
C VAL A 12 35.03 -13.13 -47.64
N THR A 13 35.92 -13.79 -46.91
CA THR A 13 35.81 -13.92 -45.45
C THR A 13 35.86 -12.56 -44.76
N ASN A 14 36.76 -11.67 -45.18
CA ASN A 14 36.89 -10.36 -44.53
C ASN A 14 35.70 -9.45 -44.86
N ASN A 15 35.22 -9.43 -46.11
CA ASN A 15 34.03 -8.65 -46.48
C ASN A 15 32.76 -9.19 -45.85
N VAL A 16 32.56 -10.51 -45.83
CA VAL A 16 31.39 -11.12 -45.19
C VAL A 16 31.44 -10.89 -43.69
N THR A 17 32.58 -11.08 -43.03
CA THR A 17 32.72 -10.84 -41.58
C THR A 17 32.45 -9.38 -41.25
N ASN A 18 33.10 -8.44 -41.95
CA ASN A 18 32.91 -7.02 -41.65
C ASN A 18 31.49 -6.54 -41.94
N ASN A 19 30.88 -6.95 -43.07
CA ASN A 19 29.51 -6.56 -43.38
C ASN A 19 28.48 -7.23 -42.46
N VAL A 20 28.64 -8.51 -42.13
CA VAL A 20 27.72 -9.20 -41.23
C VAL A 20 27.87 -8.67 -39.82
N THR A 21 29.08 -8.51 -39.30
CA THR A 21 29.30 -7.94 -37.97
C THR A 21 28.79 -6.51 -37.89
N TYR A 22 29.12 -5.64 -38.84
CA TYR A 22 28.66 -4.26 -38.82
C TYR A 22 27.13 -4.16 -38.94
N ASN A 23 26.53 -4.86 -39.91
CA ASN A 23 25.09 -4.77 -40.13
C ASN A 23 24.28 -5.46 -39.04
N VAL A 24 24.73 -6.62 -38.54
CA VAL A 24 24.03 -7.32 -37.45
C VAL A 24 24.20 -6.54 -36.15
N THR A 25 25.40 -6.09 -35.80
CA THR A 25 25.61 -5.32 -34.57
C THR A 25 24.85 -4.00 -34.60
N ASN A 26 24.92 -3.22 -35.69
CA ASN A 26 24.15 -1.98 -35.77
C ASN A 26 22.65 -2.20 -35.84
N ASN A 27 22.16 -3.14 -36.65
CA ASN A 27 20.71 -3.34 -36.75
C ASN A 27 20.13 -3.97 -35.48
N VAL A 28 20.81 -4.94 -34.87
CA VAL A 28 20.34 -5.55 -33.61
C VAL A 28 20.47 -4.54 -32.48
N THR A 29 21.58 -3.81 -32.36
CA THR A 29 21.73 -2.83 -31.27
C THR A 29 20.75 -1.67 -31.44
N ASN A 30 20.62 -1.09 -32.63
CA ASN A 30 19.68 0.01 -32.84
C ASN A 30 18.22 -0.46 -32.75
N ASN A 31 17.85 -1.62 -33.31
CA ASN A 31 16.47 -2.08 -33.20
C ASN A 31 16.13 -2.58 -31.81
N VAL A 32 17.02 -3.31 -31.13
CA VAL A 32 16.76 -3.78 -29.76
C VAL A 32 16.82 -2.61 -28.80
N THR A 33 17.82 -1.74 -28.84
CA THR A 33 17.88 -0.58 -27.94
C THR A 33 16.74 0.38 -28.24
N ASN A 34 16.45 0.75 -29.49
CA ASN A 34 15.36 1.68 -29.76
C ASN A 34 13.99 1.05 -29.51
N ASN A 35 13.72 -0.19 -29.93
CA ASN A 35 12.42 -0.79 -29.65
C ASN A 35 12.24 -1.17 -28.18
N VAL A 36 13.27 -1.68 -27.50
CA VAL A 36 13.16 -2.02 -26.07
C VAL A 36 13.11 -0.73 -25.26
N THR A 37 13.97 0.26 -25.47
CA THR A 37 13.90 1.52 -24.74
C THR A 37 12.60 2.27 -25.07
N TYR A 38 12.20 2.39 -26.34
CA TYR A 38 10.97 3.10 -26.69
C TYR A 38 9.72 2.35 -26.22
N ASN A 39 9.62 1.03 -26.44
CA ASN A 39 8.43 0.28 -26.03
C ASN A 39 8.41 0.02 -24.52
N VAL A 40 9.54 -0.24 -23.86
CA VAL A 40 9.55 -0.39 -22.39
C VAL A 40 9.35 0.96 -21.74
N THR A 41 10.03 2.03 -22.14
CA THR A 41 9.81 3.35 -21.54
C THR A 41 8.40 3.85 -21.84
N ASN A 42 7.91 3.82 -23.09
CA ASN A 42 6.57 4.31 -23.36
C ASN A 42 5.47 3.37 -22.87
N ASN A 43 5.57 2.05 -23.02
CA ASN A 43 4.49 1.18 -22.50
C ASN A 43 4.56 1.03 -20.98
N VAL A 44 5.74 1.03 -20.34
CA VAL A 44 5.81 1.02 -18.87
C VAL A 44 5.44 2.38 -18.34
N THR A 45 5.94 3.50 -18.86
CA THR A 45 5.50 4.83 -18.38
C THR A 45 4.03 5.07 -18.70
N TYR A 46 3.53 4.73 -19.88
CA TYR A 46 2.12 4.90 -20.20
C TYR A 46 1.22 3.93 -19.45
N ASN A 47 1.55 2.63 -19.34
CA ASN A 47 0.70 1.71 -18.58
C ASN A 47 0.87 1.87 -17.07
N VAL A 48 2.05 2.23 -16.56
CA VAL A 48 2.22 2.54 -15.13
C VAL A 48 1.57 3.88 -14.83
N THR A 49 1.81 4.95 -15.57
CA THR A 49 1.14 6.22 -15.31
C THR A 49 -0.36 6.12 -15.59
N TYR A 50 -0.81 5.52 -16.69
CA TYR A 50 -2.23 5.42 -16.97
C TYR A 50 -2.94 4.36 -16.11
N ASN A 51 -2.41 3.15 -15.90
CA ASN A 51 -3.09 2.17 -15.03
C ASN A 51 -2.83 2.42 -13.55
N VAL A 52 -1.68 2.93 -13.11
CA VAL A 52 -1.49 3.33 -11.71
C VAL A 52 -2.26 4.62 -11.46
N THR A 53 -2.17 5.67 -12.28
CA THR A 53 -3.02 6.86 -12.03
C THR A 53 -4.49 6.55 -12.23
N TYR A 54 -4.92 5.81 -13.26
CA TYR A 54 -6.35 5.52 -13.43
C TYR A 54 -6.86 4.45 -12.45
N ASN A 55 -6.14 3.36 -12.15
CA ASN A 55 -6.64 2.36 -11.19
C ASN A 55 -6.32 2.71 -9.73
N VAL A 56 -5.21 3.38 -9.43
CA VAL A 56 -4.99 3.95 -8.09
C VAL A 56 -5.93 5.14 -7.96
N THR A 57 -5.96 6.16 -8.82
CA THR A 57 -6.92 7.25 -8.61
C THR A 57 -8.37 6.80 -8.71
N TYR A 58 -8.81 5.87 -9.56
CA TYR A 58 -10.24 5.49 -9.60
C TYR A 58 -10.62 4.44 -8.53
N ASN A 59 -9.74 3.49 -8.14
CA ASN A 59 -10.05 2.53 -7.06
C ASN A 59 -9.60 2.99 -5.66
N VAL A 60 -8.55 3.81 -5.53
CA VAL A 60 -8.18 4.47 -4.26
C VAL A 60 -9.09 5.65 -3.98
N THR A 61 -9.60 6.37 -4.98
CA THR A 61 -10.58 7.45 -4.70
C THR A 61 -11.99 6.92 -4.41
N TYR A 62 -12.31 5.67 -4.79
CA TYR A 62 -13.64 5.08 -4.52
C TYR A 62 -13.65 4.00 -3.41
N ASN A 63 -12.51 3.39 -3.05
CA ASN A 63 -12.44 2.34 -2.02
C ASN A 63 -11.34 2.55 -0.96
N VAL A 64 -10.46 3.54 -1.08
CA VAL A 64 -9.69 3.99 0.09
C VAL A 64 -10.51 5.07 0.74
N THR A 65 -10.80 4.89 2.02
CA THR A 65 -11.38 5.96 2.82
C THR A 65 -10.29 7.02 3.03
N ASN A 66 -9.95 7.74 1.95
CA ASN A 66 -9.02 8.88 1.95
C ASN A 66 -9.69 10.11 2.56
N ASN A 67 -10.48 9.90 3.61
CA ASN A 67 -10.68 10.91 4.62
C ASN A 67 -9.32 11.05 5.30
N VAL A 68 -8.46 11.93 4.77
CA VAL A 68 -7.21 12.29 5.43
C VAL A 68 -7.63 12.96 6.74
N THR A 69 -7.69 12.16 7.80
CA THR A 69 -8.12 12.55 9.13
C THR A 69 -6.93 13.17 9.84
N TYR A 70 -6.94 14.49 9.93
CA TYR A 70 -5.90 15.25 10.62
C TYR A 70 -6.37 15.56 12.04
N ASN A 71 -5.46 15.37 13.01
CA ASN A 71 -5.68 15.86 14.37
C ASN A 71 -5.28 17.33 14.41
N GLU A 72 -6.25 18.23 14.55
CA GLU A 72 -6.01 19.69 14.61
C GLU A 72 -5.24 20.12 15.88
N GLY A 73 -5.11 19.24 16.87
CA GLY A 73 -4.36 19.50 18.09
C GLY A 73 -2.86 19.20 18.00
N GLU A 74 -2.06 19.88 18.83
CA GLU A 74 -0.62 19.58 19.02
C GLU A 74 -0.33 18.21 19.67
N GLY A 75 -1.37 17.42 19.97
CA GLY A 75 -1.31 16.19 20.72
C GLY A 75 -0.70 15.01 19.98
N THR A 76 -0.44 13.94 20.74
CA THR A 76 0.11 12.69 20.22
C THR A 76 -0.78 12.11 19.11
N PHE A 77 -0.17 11.58 18.05
CA PHE A 77 -0.91 10.96 16.96
C PHE A 77 -1.63 9.67 17.42
N ASN A 78 -2.84 9.44 16.90
CA ASN A 78 -3.64 8.24 17.20
C ASN A 78 -4.21 7.65 15.91
N ARG A 79 -3.43 6.77 15.29
CA ARG A 79 -3.75 6.16 13.99
C ARG A 79 -5.09 5.42 14.03
N ALA A 80 -5.24 4.45 14.93
CA ALA A 80 -6.43 3.60 14.99
C ALA A 80 -7.74 4.39 15.21
N LYS A 81 -7.72 5.42 16.06
CA LYS A 81 -8.88 6.29 16.28
C LYS A 81 -9.24 7.09 15.02
N LEU A 82 -8.25 7.61 14.31
CA LEU A 82 -8.46 8.34 13.05
C LEU A 82 -9.02 7.44 11.93
N LEU A 83 -8.64 6.15 11.91
CA LEU A 83 -9.24 5.17 11.00
C LEU A 83 -10.71 4.87 11.34
N ASN A 84 -11.07 4.80 12.64
CA ASN A 84 -12.47 4.70 13.07
C ASN A 84 -13.30 5.93 12.64
N VAL A 85 -12.73 7.14 12.76
CA VAL A 85 -13.35 8.37 12.25
C VAL A 85 -13.58 8.26 10.75
N GLY A 86 -12.57 7.83 9.99
CA GLY A 86 -12.67 7.63 8.55
C GLY A 86 -13.85 6.74 8.17
N TYR A 87 -13.96 5.57 8.81
CA TYR A 87 -15.10 4.65 8.66
C TYR A 87 -16.45 5.33 8.93
N ALA A 88 -16.56 6.02 10.07
CA ALA A 88 -17.81 6.65 10.49
C ALA A 88 -18.24 7.79 9.55
N GLU A 89 -17.29 8.60 9.08
CA GLU A 89 -17.55 9.73 8.19
C GLU A 89 -17.83 9.29 6.76
N ALA A 90 -17.17 8.23 6.27
CA ALA A 90 -17.42 7.71 4.92
C ALA A 90 -18.86 7.20 4.78
N LEU A 91 -19.38 6.51 5.81
CA LEU A 91 -20.76 6.03 5.83
C LEU A 91 -21.82 7.13 5.86
N LYS A 92 -21.45 8.38 6.16
CA LYS A 92 -22.36 9.54 6.04
C LYS A 92 -22.49 10.01 4.59
N ASP A 93 -21.50 9.72 3.75
CA ASP A 93 -21.48 10.14 2.35
C ASP A 93 -22.09 9.08 1.43
N TYR A 94 -21.86 7.79 1.71
CA TYR A 94 -22.35 6.69 0.91
C TYR A 94 -22.39 5.39 1.71
N ASP A 95 -23.26 4.45 1.34
CA ASP A 95 -23.35 3.13 1.98
C ASP A 95 -22.24 2.19 1.49
N TYR A 96 -21.00 2.49 1.90
CA TYR A 96 -19.83 1.67 1.58
C TYR A 96 -19.88 0.33 2.33
N ASP A 97 -19.66 -0.76 1.60
CA ASP A 97 -19.58 -2.11 2.15
C ASP A 97 -18.15 -2.60 2.39
N CYS A 98 -17.16 -1.89 1.84
CA CYS A 98 -15.75 -2.25 1.92
C CYS A 98 -14.89 -1.05 2.32
N PHE A 99 -13.98 -1.28 3.26
CA PHE A 99 -13.09 -0.25 3.78
C PHE A 99 -11.64 -0.69 3.63
N VAL A 100 -10.85 0.13 2.93
CA VAL A 100 -9.39 0.00 2.88
C VAL A 100 -8.77 1.08 3.76
N PHE A 101 -7.95 0.66 4.70
CA PHE A 101 -7.16 1.52 5.58
C PHE A 101 -5.70 1.46 5.12
N SER A 102 -5.16 2.60 4.70
CA SER A 102 -3.82 2.68 4.08
C SER A 102 -2.99 3.74 4.77
N ASP A 103 -1.76 3.39 5.12
CA ASP A 103 -0.74 4.41 5.39
C ASP A 103 -0.45 5.20 4.11
N VAL A 104 -0.30 6.51 4.24
CA VAL A 104 -0.13 7.44 3.10
C VAL A 104 1.23 7.28 2.40
N ASP A 105 2.19 6.66 3.09
CA ASP A 105 3.55 6.43 2.61
C ASP A 105 3.74 5.05 1.99
N LEU A 106 2.70 4.22 1.86
CA LEU A 106 2.78 2.89 1.27
C LEU A 106 2.12 2.82 -0.11
N ILE A 107 2.93 2.54 -1.14
CA ILE A 107 2.48 2.45 -2.53
C ILE A 107 2.59 1.00 -3.04
N PRO A 108 1.51 0.40 -3.56
CA PRO A 108 1.56 -0.96 -4.12
C PRO A 108 2.42 -0.97 -5.40
N MET A 109 3.19 -2.05 -5.58
CA MET A 109 4.09 -2.20 -6.73
C MET A 109 3.49 -3.09 -7.84
N ASP A 110 2.28 -3.60 -7.63
CA ASP A 110 1.60 -4.54 -8.54
C ASP A 110 0.09 -4.30 -8.47
N ASP A 111 -0.55 -4.03 -9.62
CA ASP A 111 -1.97 -3.71 -9.72
C ASP A 111 -2.88 -4.93 -9.55
N ARG A 112 -2.32 -6.16 -9.60
CA ARG A 112 -3.02 -7.39 -9.23
C ARG A 112 -3.30 -7.46 -7.73
N ASN A 113 -2.68 -6.60 -6.92
CA ASN A 113 -3.00 -6.44 -5.51
C ASN A 113 -4.24 -5.58 -5.32
N THR A 114 -5.41 -6.13 -5.64
CA THR A 114 -6.68 -5.39 -5.66
C THR A 114 -7.04 -4.80 -4.30
N TYR A 115 -7.35 -3.50 -4.29
CA TYR A 115 -7.84 -2.75 -3.13
C TYR A 115 -9.35 -3.00 -2.94
N SER A 116 -9.68 -4.20 -2.49
CA SER A 116 -11.05 -4.66 -2.25
C SER A 116 -11.14 -5.51 -0.98
N CYS A 117 -12.35 -5.90 -0.61
CA CYS A 117 -12.60 -6.75 0.55
C CYS A 117 -12.80 -8.21 0.12
N PHE A 118 -12.57 -9.12 1.07
CA PHE A 118 -12.63 -10.57 0.86
C PHE A 118 -13.45 -11.23 1.98
N SER A 119 -13.65 -12.54 1.90
CA SER A 119 -14.37 -13.32 2.93
C SER A 119 -13.70 -13.27 4.31
N GLN A 120 -12.42 -12.95 4.36
CA GLN A 120 -11.61 -12.76 5.56
C GLN A 120 -10.93 -11.39 5.52
N PRO A 121 -10.65 -10.74 6.67
CA PRO A 121 -9.90 -9.50 6.72
C PRO A 121 -8.57 -9.64 5.98
N ARG A 122 -8.25 -8.65 5.15
CA ARG A 122 -7.15 -8.72 4.18
C ARG A 122 -6.00 -7.83 4.63
N HIS A 123 -4.80 -8.40 4.70
CA HIS A 123 -3.56 -7.64 4.81
C HIS A 123 -2.97 -7.49 3.40
N LEU A 124 -2.89 -6.26 2.90
CA LEU A 124 -2.47 -5.96 1.53
C LEU A 124 -0.96 -5.76 1.44
N SER A 125 -0.35 -5.08 2.42
CA SER A 125 1.08 -4.72 2.44
C SER A 125 2.00 -5.79 3.03
N VAL A 126 1.97 -7.00 2.46
CA VAL A 126 2.67 -8.17 3.02
C VAL A 126 4.20 -8.15 2.82
N ALA A 127 4.69 -7.40 1.84
CA ALA A 127 6.10 -7.32 1.48
C ALA A 127 6.52 -5.88 1.21
N VAL A 128 6.87 -5.13 2.27
CA VAL A 128 7.34 -3.74 2.15
C VAL A 128 8.86 -3.68 1.96
N ASP A 129 9.35 -2.82 1.08
CA ASP A 129 10.78 -2.66 0.78
C ASP A 129 11.65 -2.30 2.00
N LYS A 130 11.13 -1.49 2.93
CA LYS A 130 11.75 -1.21 4.24
C LYS A 130 12.08 -2.47 5.03
N PHE A 131 11.29 -3.53 4.89
CA PHE A 131 11.49 -4.84 5.53
C PHE A 131 12.10 -5.87 4.57
N ARG A 132 12.81 -5.40 3.53
CA ARG A 132 13.45 -6.23 2.50
C ARG A 132 12.46 -7.19 1.82
N PHE A 133 11.22 -6.70 1.60
CA PHE A 133 10.13 -7.48 1.00
C PHE A 133 9.78 -8.76 1.77
N ARG A 134 9.99 -8.77 3.09
CA ARG A 134 9.61 -9.87 3.98
C ARG A 134 8.56 -9.39 4.97
N LEU A 135 7.60 -10.27 5.25
CA LEU A 135 6.64 -10.04 6.33
C LEU A 135 7.39 -10.04 7.67
N PRO A 136 7.31 -8.98 8.49
CA PRO A 136 8.06 -8.88 9.74
C PRO A 136 7.81 -10.04 10.71
N TYR A 137 6.53 -10.43 10.84
CA TYR A 137 6.07 -11.56 11.64
C TYR A 137 4.66 -11.97 11.19
N THR A 138 4.25 -13.21 11.48
CA THR A 138 3.01 -13.82 10.94
C THR A 138 1.74 -13.05 11.33
N GLN A 139 1.72 -12.44 12.52
CA GLN A 139 0.58 -11.70 13.06
C GLN A 139 0.52 -10.24 12.56
N CYS A 140 1.50 -9.77 11.79
CA CYS A 140 1.56 -8.37 11.34
C CYS A 140 0.33 -8.01 10.49
N PHE A 141 -0.33 -6.90 10.85
CA PHE A 141 -1.52 -6.37 10.18
C PHE A 141 -1.45 -4.84 9.97
N GLY A 142 -0.27 -4.25 10.13
CA GLY A 142 -0.01 -2.83 9.89
C GLY A 142 0.17 -2.49 8.40
N GLY A 143 0.34 -1.21 8.10
CA GLY A 143 0.50 -0.72 6.73
C GLY A 143 -0.85 -0.53 6.02
N VAL A 144 -1.20 -1.46 5.15
CA VAL A 144 -2.42 -1.42 4.32
C VAL A 144 -3.25 -2.68 4.54
N SER A 145 -4.51 -2.49 4.94
CA SER A 145 -5.46 -3.58 5.19
C SER A 145 -6.87 -3.23 4.70
N SER A 146 -7.68 -4.25 4.43
CA SER A 146 -9.07 -4.07 4.02
C SER A 146 -10.01 -5.07 4.68
N MET A 147 -11.22 -4.61 4.99
CA MET A 147 -12.27 -5.42 5.62
C MET A 147 -13.64 -4.86 5.28
N ASN A 148 -14.62 -5.75 5.16
CA ASN A 148 -15.98 -5.35 4.88
C ASN A 148 -16.67 -4.79 6.14
N LYS A 149 -17.82 -4.14 5.94
CA LYS A 149 -18.64 -3.54 7.01
C LYS A 149 -18.93 -4.52 8.13
N GLU A 150 -19.29 -5.76 7.80
CA GLU A 150 -19.58 -6.81 8.77
C GLU A 150 -18.36 -7.18 9.63
N GLN A 151 -17.21 -7.41 8.99
CA GLN A 151 -15.95 -7.75 9.65
C GLN A 151 -15.51 -6.64 10.60
N PHE A 152 -15.61 -5.37 10.16
CA PHE A 152 -15.27 -4.21 10.98
C PHE A 152 -16.18 -4.08 12.21
N LEU A 153 -17.49 -4.19 12.02
CA LEU A 153 -18.46 -4.12 13.13
C LEU A 153 -18.33 -5.31 14.09
N LYS A 154 -18.03 -6.51 13.57
CA LYS A 154 -17.87 -7.73 14.37
C LYS A 154 -16.74 -7.63 15.40
N ILE A 155 -15.70 -6.85 15.11
CA ILE A 155 -14.59 -6.56 16.05
C ILE A 155 -14.78 -5.29 16.88
N ASN A 156 -15.94 -4.62 16.77
CA ASN A 156 -16.20 -3.30 17.34
C ASN A 156 -15.20 -2.24 16.82
N GLY A 157 -14.82 -2.28 15.55
CA GLY A 157 -13.78 -1.39 14.99
C GLY A 157 -12.43 -1.53 15.69
N PHE A 158 -11.61 -0.48 15.57
CA PHE A 158 -10.23 -0.43 16.07
C PHE A 158 -10.14 0.21 17.46
N PRO A 159 -9.08 -0.02 18.27
CA PRO A 159 -8.96 0.60 19.59
C PRO A 159 -8.76 2.12 19.49
N ASN A 160 -9.41 2.90 20.37
CA ASN A 160 -9.30 4.36 20.37
C ASN A 160 -8.19 4.89 21.29
N ASN A 161 -7.55 4.04 22.09
CA ASN A 161 -6.65 4.46 23.17
C ASN A 161 -5.15 4.22 22.89
N TYR A 162 -4.78 3.95 21.62
CA TYR A 162 -3.39 3.85 21.19
C TYR A 162 -2.86 5.22 20.76
N TRP A 163 -2.40 5.98 21.75
CA TRP A 163 -1.72 7.25 21.55
C TRP A 163 -0.21 7.03 21.38
N GLY A 164 0.32 7.44 20.23
CA GLY A 164 1.72 7.28 19.85
C GLY A 164 1.97 6.04 19.01
N TRP A 165 3.24 5.71 18.81
CA TRP A 165 3.63 4.70 17.86
C TRP A 165 3.52 3.28 18.42
N GLY A 166 2.78 2.43 17.70
CA GLY A 166 2.91 0.98 17.70
C GLY A 166 1.93 0.20 18.58
N GLY A 167 1.56 -0.99 18.09
CA GLY A 167 0.82 -2.03 18.79
C GLY A 167 -0.69 -2.01 18.55
N GLU A 168 -1.22 -0.98 17.91
CA GLU A 168 -2.64 -0.91 17.56
C GLU A 168 -3.00 -1.91 16.47
N ASP A 169 -2.10 -2.17 15.53
CA ASP A 169 -2.23 -3.18 14.48
C ASP A 169 -2.21 -4.61 15.04
N ASP A 170 -1.37 -4.86 16.05
CA ASP A 170 -1.36 -6.13 16.79
C ASP A 170 -2.64 -6.36 17.60
N ASP A 171 -3.22 -5.29 18.18
CA ASP A 171 -4.53 -5.32 18.84
C ASP A 171 -5.63 -5.68 17.85
N ILE A 172 -5.65 -5.02 16.69
CA ILE A 172 -6.60 -5.28 15.60
C ILE A 172 -6.50 -6.74 15.14
N PHE A 173 -5.29 -7.26 14.93
CA PHE A 173 -5.07 -8.67 14.61
C PHE A 173 -5.70 -9.59 15.67
N ARG A 174 -5.47 -9.31 16.97
CA ARG A 174 -6.04 -10.10 18.06
C ARG A 174 -7.56 -10.05 18.09
N ARG A 175 -8.17 -8.89 17.82
CA ARG A 175 -9.63 -8.76 17.73
C ARG A 175 -10.21 -9.68 16.65
N PHE A 176 -9.60 -9.73 15.47
CA PHE A 176 -10.01 -10.65 14.41
C PHE A 176 -9.88 -12.10 14.86
N SER A 177 -8.74 -12.46 15.46
CA SER A 177 -8.51 -13.81 15.97
C SER A 177 -9.54 -14.21 17.03
N TYR A 178 -9.89 -13.33 17.98
CA TYR A 178 -10.90 -13.61 19.01
C TYR A 178 -12.33 -13.72 18.45
N LYS A 179 -12.59 -13.15 17.27
CA LYS A 179 -13.86 -13.29 16.54
C LYS A 179 -13.85 -14.42 15.52
N GLY A 180 -12.84 -15.30 15.57
CA GLY A 180 -12.73 -16.48 14.72
C GLY A 180 -12.39 -16.18 13.26
N MET A 181 -11.84 -15.00 12.97
CA MET A 181 -11.40 -14.61 11.63
C MET A 181 -9.90 -14.86 11.45
N SER A 182 -9.51 -15.25 10.25
CA SER A 182 -8.12 -15.42 9.84
C SER A 182 -7.70 -14.30 8.88
N ILE A 183 -6.41 -14.02 8.77
CA ILE A 183 -5.93 -12.95 7.88
C ILE A 183 -5.69 -13.51 6.48
N SER A 184 -6.40 -12.98 5.49
CA SER A 184 -6.15 -13.21 4.07
C SER A 184 -4.98 -12.35 3.58
N ARG A 185 -4.15 -12.89 2.68
CA ARG A 185 -2.98 -12.20 2.13
C ARG A 185 -2.79 -12.50 0.63
N PRO A 186 -2.34 -11.53 -0.19
CA PRO A 186 -1.82 -11.83 -1.52
C PRO A 186 -0.52 -12.63 -1.42
N SER A 187 -0.05 -13.17 -2.55
CA SER A 187 1.30 -13.73 -2.61
C SER A 187 2.34 -12.64 -2.30
N GLY A 188 3.52 -13.02 -1.82
CA GLY A 188 4.61 -12.07 -1.57
C GLY A 188 5.16 -11.39 -2.84
N GLU A 189 4.84 -11.93 -4.03
CA GLU A 189 5.16 -11.30 -5.31
C GLU A 189 4.21 -10.15 -5.62
N ILE A 190 2.90 -10.39 -5.49
CA ILE A 190 1.84 -9.40 -5.78
C ILE A 190 1.74 -8.36 -4.66
N GLY A 191 1.90 -8.77 -3.40
CA GLY A 191 1.74 -7.90 -2.24
C GLY A 191 2.96 -7.03 -1.91
N LYS A 192 3.76 -6.66 -2.92
CA LYS A 192 4.93 -5.78 -2.75
C LYS A 192 4.52 -4.32 -2.63
N TYR A 193 5.16 -3.64 -1.69
CA TYR A 193 4.97 -2.20 -1.46
C TYR A 193 6.31 -1.48 -1.38
N ARG A 194 6.29 -0.23 -1.84
CA ARG A 194 7.37 0.74 -1.62
C ARG A 194 6.93 1.74 -0.57
N MET A 195 7.78 1.96 0.44
CA MET A 195 7.58 3.00 1.44
C MET A 195 8.23 4.32 0.98
N ILE A 196 7.45 5.41 0.96
CA ILE A 196 7.96 6.77 0.83
C ILE A 196 8.76 7.09 2.08
N ARG A 197 10.05 7.40 1.90
CA ARG A 197 10.95 7.61 3.04
C ARG A 197 10.68 8.95 3.69
N HIS A 198 10.57 8.93 5.01
CA HIS A 198 10.48 10.12 5.85
C HIS A 198 11.29 9.92 7.14
N ASN A 199 11.67 11.04 7.77
CA ASN A 199 12.23 11.01 9.11
C ASN A 199 11.14 10.67 10.12
N ARG A 200 11.52 10.11 11.27
CA ARG A 200 10.55 9.83 12.34
C ARG A 200 9.83 11.10 12.77
N ASP A 201 8.51 11.03 12.90
CA ASP A 201 7.70 12.17 13.31
C ASP A 201 7.98 12.51 14.76
N LYS A 202 8.37 13.77 15.02
CA LYS A 202 8.78 14.27 16.35
C LYS A 202 7.70 14.14 17.44
N LYS A 203 6.44 13.90 17.08
CA LYS A 203 5.29 13.75 17.99
C LYS A 203 4.71 12.32 18.01
N ASN A 204 5.43 11.34 17.46
CA ASN A 204 5.01 9.94 17.36
C ASN A 204 5.99 9.01 18.10
N GLU A 205 6.22 9.35 19.37
CA GLU A 205 7.06 8.53 20.25
C GLU A 205 6.43 7.15 20.49
N PRO A 206 7.24 6.11 20.75
CA PRO A 206 6.71 4.78 21.03
C PRO A 206 5.70 4.82 22.18
N ASN A 207 4.52 4.24 21.97
CA ASN A 207 3.53 4.11 23.03
C ASN A 207 4.11 3.22 24.14
N PRO A 208 4.30 3.73 25.38
CA PRO A 208 4.91 2.97 26.46
C PRO A 208 4.00 1.83 26.95
N GLN A 209 2.69 1.93 26.70
CA GLN A 209 1.69 0.97 27.14
C GLN A 209 1.38 -0.10 26.10
N ARG A 210 1.99 -0.07 24.90
CA ARG A 210 1.60 -0.91 23.75
C ARG A 210 1.49 -2.40 24.09
N PHE A 211 2.48 -2.97 24.76
CA PHE A 211 2.48 -4.39 25.11
C PHE A 211 1.41 -4.74 26.15
N SER A 212 1.20 -3.85 27.13
CA SER A 212 0.14 -4.02 28.12
C SER A 212 -1.23 -3.97 27.44
N ARG A 213 -1.47 -2.99 26.56
CA ARG A 213 -2.75 -2.87 25.84
C ARG A 213 -3.04 -4.08 24.96
N ILE A 214 -2.05 -4.55 24.21
CA ILE A 214 -2.13 -5.78 23.42
C ILE A 214 -2.52 -6.99 24.31
N ALA A 215 -1.92 -7.12 25.50
CA ALA A 215 -2.28 -8.19 26.44
C ALA A 215 -3.72 -8.10 26.97
N HIS A 216 -4.32 -6.91 26.95
CA HIS A 216 -5.66 -6.65 27.46
C HIS A 216 -6.74 -6.58 26.36
N THR A 217 -6.40 -6.82 25.09
CA THR A 217 -7.35 -6.73 23.95
C THR A 217 -8.66 -7.48 24.19
N LEU A 218 -8.62 -8.72 24.70
CA LEU A 218 -9.84 -9.51 24.94
C LEU A 218 -10.77 -8.84 25.96
N LYS A 219 -10.20 -8.11 26.94
CA LYS A 219 -10.96 -7.42 27.99
C LYS A 219 -11.52 -6.08 27.50
N THR A 220 -10.82 -5.41 26.58
CA THR A 220 -11.15 -4.04 26.17
C THR A 220 -11.90 -3.95 24.85
N MET A 221 -11.81 -4.95 23.96
CA MET A 221 -12.33 -4.83 22.59
C MET A 221 -13.85 -4.56 22.50
N SER A 222 -14.63 -4.98 23.50
CA SER A 222 -16.08 -4.72 23.54
C SER A 222 -16.44 -3.30 23.97
N SER A 223 -15.58 -2.62 24.74
CA SER A 223 -15.83 -1.27 25.29
C SER A 223 -14.97 -0.17 24.66
N ASP A 224 -13.86 -0.53 24.03
CA ASP A 224 -12.96 0.37 23.32
C ASP A 224 -12.98 0.08 21.83
N GLY A 225 -13.70 0.91 21.07
CA GLY A 225 -13.76 0.80 19.62
C GLY A 225 -14.78 1.72 18.96
N ILE A 226 -15.41 1.30 17.86
CA ILE A 226 -16.38 2.14 17.14
C ILE A 226 -17.56 2.54 18.03
N SER A 227 -17.97 1.68 18.96
CA SER A 227 -19.04 1.96 19.93
C SER A 227 -18.72 3.07 20.95
N SER A 228 -17.43 3.34 21.19
CA SER A 228 -16.95 4.38 22.11
C SER A 228 -16.17 5.48 21.38
N LEU A 229 -16.27 5.54 20.06
CA LEU A 229 -15.64 6.57 19.26
C LEU A 229 -16.21 7.96 19.62
N SER A 230 -15.31 8.86 20.03
CA SER A 230 -15.63 10.27 20.30
C SER A 230 -14.63 11.17 19.57
N TYR A 231 -15.16 12.14 18.81
CA TYR A 231 -14.43 13.16 18.06
C TYR A 231 -15.36 14.32 17.74
N SER A 232 -14.78 15.48 17.42
CA SER A 232 -15.50 16.62 16.85
C SER A 232 -15.05 16.84 15.42
N LEU A 233 -16.01 17.00 14.49
CA LEU A 233 -15.71 17.39 13.11
C LEU A 233 -15.37 18.89 13.09
N VAL A 234 -14.14 19.23 12.71
CA VAL A 234 -13.70 20.63 12.59
C VAL A 234 -14.02 21.16 11.20
N LYS A 235 -13.64 20.41 10.16
CA LYS A 235 -13.83 20.82 8.76
C LYS A 235 -13.87 19.62 7.83
N LYS A 236 -14.73 19.65 6.82
CA LYS A 236 -14.77 18.67 5.73
C LYS A 236 -14.62 19.39 4.39
N GLU A 237 -13.62 19.00 3.61
CA GLU A 237 -13.28 19.64 2.34
C GLU A 237 -13.33 18.60 1.22
N LYS A 238 -14.25 18.77 0.28
CA LYS A 238 -14.27 17.98 -0.95
C LYS A 238 -13.31 18.63 -1.95
N LEU A 239 -12.25 17.92 -2.30
CA LEU A 239 -11.25 18.32 -3.29
C LEU A 239 -11.41 17.43 -4.53
N ASP A 240 -10.75 17.80 -5.63
CA ASP A 240 -10.90 17.12 -6.92
C ASP A 240 -10.59 15.62 -6.87
N LEU A 241 -9.63 15.21 -6.02
CA LEU A 241 -9.13 13.83 -5.95
C LEU A 241 -9.39 13.12 -4.62
N TYR A 242 -9.84 13.83 -3.58
CA TYR A 242 -10.09 13.25 -2.26
C TYR A 242 -10.96 14.17 -1.40
N THR A 243 -11.54 13.60 -0.34
CA THR A 243 -12.22 14.39 0.69
C THR A 243 -11.33 14.47 1.93
N ARG A 244 -10.95 15.68 2.35
CA ARG A 244 -10.17 15.87 3.57
C ARG A 244 -11.09 16.10 4.77
N ILE A 245 -10.84 15.42 5.88
CA ILE A 245 -11.66 15.56 7.10
C ILE A 245 -10.75 15.96 8.25
N HIS A 246 -10.91 17.17 8.76
CA HIS A 246 -10.22 17.66 9.94
C HIS A 246 -11.06 17.36 11.17
N VAL A 247 -10.46 16.69 12.15
CA VAL A 247 -11.14 16.28 13.37
C VAL A 247 -10.33 16.62 14.60
N ASP A 248 -11.04 16.92 15.67
CA ASP A 248 -10.48 16.89 17.02
C ASP A 248 -10.82 15.54 17.65
N VAL A 249 -9.80 14.72 17.89
CA VAL A 249 -9.95 13.40 18.53
C VAL A 249 -9.62 13.45 20.03
N GLY A 250 -9.42 14.63 20.61
CA GLY A 250 -8.99 14.83 21.98
C GLY A 250 -7.53 14.42 22.23
N GLY A 251 -7.19 14.22 23.50
CA GLY A 251 -5.90 13.74 23.96
C GLY A 251 -5.98 12.41 24.74
N PRO A 252 -4.82 11.84 25.11
CA PRO A 252 -4.74 10.68 25.99
C PRO A 252 -5.34 10.91 27.39
#